data_AF-A0A087FW84-F1
#
_entry.id   AF-A0A087FW84-F1
#
_cell.length_a   1.000
_cell.length_b   1.000
_cell.length_c   1.000
_cell.angle_alpha   90.00
_cell.angle_beta   90.00
_cell.angle_gamma   90.00
#
_symmetry.space_group_name_H-M   'P 1'
#
loop_
_entity.id
_entity.type
_entity.pdbx_description
1 polymer ?
#
loop_
_entity_poly.entity_id
_entity_poly.type
_entity_poly.pdbx_seq_one_letter_code
_entity_poly.pdbx_strand_id
1 'polypeptide(L)'
;KQNIATHDSAAGSSESSKPCDEIAFYPNVFTDFTLGGNQEEIAVDEANVKKVTSYLVDVVLPKFIEDLCSLEISPMDGQTLTEALHAHGVNVRYIGRVANGVKHLWDLCLNEITVRSAKHILK
;
A
#
# COMPACT_ATOMS: atom_id res chain seq x y z
N LYS A 1 -40.88 17.93 -35.58
CA LYS A 1 -42.00 16.97 -35.40
C LYS A 1 -41.39 15.59 -35.14
N GLN A 2 -41.78 14.96 -34.03
CA GLN A 2 -41.63 13.52 -33.68
C GLN A 2 -40.18 13.00 -33.52
N ASN A 3 -39.67 12.74 -32.31
CA ASN A 3 -39.95 11.61 -31.39
C ASN A 3 -39.97 10.23 -32.05
N ILE A 4 -38.91 9.44 -31.80
CA ILE A 4 -39.01 7.98 -31.61
C ILE A 4 -38.27 7.67 -30.30
N ALA A 5 -39.06 7.21 -29.34
CA ALA A 5 -38.62 6.55 -28.13
C ALA A 5 -38.41 5.06 -28.44
N THR A 6 -37.31 4.49 -27.97
CA THR A 6 -37.27 3.07 -27.62
C THR A 6 -36.79 2.99 -26.18
N HIS A 7 -37.72 2.54 -25.35
CA HIS A 7 -37.60 2.31 -23.92
C HIS A 7 -36.96 0.94 -23.71
N ASP A 8 -35.87 0.87 -22.97
CA ASP A 8 -35.50 -0.34 -22.26
C ASP A 8 -35.23 0.02 -20.80
N SER A 9 -36.14 -0.47 -19.94
CA SER A 9 -36.08 -0.33 -18.50
C SER A 9 -35.45 -1.60 -17.92
N ALA A 10 -34.37 -1.44 -17.16
CA ALA A 10 -34.03 -2.35 -16.09
C ALA A 10 -33.55 -1.50 -14.91
N ALA A 11 -34.41 -1.44 -13.90
CA ALA A 11 -34.21 -0.71 -12.64
C ALA A 11 -33.34 -1.53 -11.66
N GLY A 12 -32.70 -0.79 -10.74
CA GLY A 12 -32.07 -1.31 -9.52
C GLY A 12 -30.55 -1.43 -9.64
N SER A 13 -29.72 -0.73 -8.88
CA SER A 13 -29.89 -0.27 -7.50
C SER A 13 -29.06 0.99 -7.28
N SER A 14 -29.71 2.06 -6.85
CA SER A 14 -29.05 3.22 -6.26
C SER A 14 -28.50 2.82 -4.89
N GLU A 15 -27.26 2.31 -4.88
CA GLU A 15 -26.46 2.32 -3.66
C GLU A 15 -26.21 3.79 -3.30
N SER A 16 -26.87 4.24 -2.23
CA SER A 16 -26.48 5.45 -1.53
C SER A 16 -25.06 5.23 -1.04
N SER A 17 -24.09 5.65 -1.86
CA SER A 17 -22.70 5.77 -1.43
C SER A 17 -22.72 6.78 -0.27
N LYS A 18 -22.46 6.27 0.94
CA LYS A 18 -22.05 7.13 2.04
C LYS A 18 -20.93 8.02 1.48
N PRO A 19 -20.90 9.34 1.77
CA PRO A 19 -19.73 10.12 1.44
C PRO A 19 -18.54 9.41 2.10
N CYS A 20 -17.66 8.84 1.27
CA CYS A 20 -16.36 8.42 1.77
C CYS A 20 -15.70 9.72 2.20
N ASP A 21 -15.50 9.89 3.51
CA ASP A 21 -14.65 10.96 4.00
C ASP A 21 -13.32 10.83 3.26
N GLU A 22 -12.95 11.86 2.50
CA GLU A 22 -11.70 11.88 1.76
C GLU A 22 -10.56 11.88 2.78
N ILE A 23 -9.95 10.71 2.98
CA ILE A 23 -8.84 10.57 3.92
C ILE A 23 -7.58 11.10 3.25
N ALA A 24 -7.22 12.34 3.60
CA ALA A 24 -5.95 12.94 3.21
C ALA A 24 -4.92 12.80 4.35
N PHE A 25 -3.67 12.51 3.99
CA PHE A 25 -2.56 12.45 4.94
C PHE A 25 -1.51 13.48 4.55
N TYR A 26 -0.97 14.19 5.52
CA TYR A 26 0.16 15.08 5.30
C TYR A 26 1.48 14.27 5.30
N PRO A 27 2.14 14.07 4.14
CA PRO A 27 3.28 13.15 4.05
C PRO A 27 4.54 13.68 4.75
N ASN A 28 4.63 15.00 4.92
CA ASN A 28 5.82 15.67 5.44
C ASN A 28 5.76 15.90 6.96
N VAL A 29 4.79 15.34 7.67
CA VAL A 29 4.56 15.61 9.10
C VAL A 29 5.75 15.25 10.00
N PHE A 30 6.59 14.29 9.57
CA PHE A 30 7.82 13.87 10.26
C PHE A 30 9.10 14.35 9.55
N THR A 31 9.00 15.42 8.77
CA THR A 31 10.15 15.99 8.03
C THR A 31 10.37 17.45 8.44
N ASP A 32 11.56 17.98 8.13
CA ASP A 32 11.90 19.39 8.41
C ASP A 32 11.14 20.39 7.52
N PHE A 33 10.31 19.92 6.57
CA PHE A 33 9.63 20.74 5.57
C PHE A 33 8.12 20.85 5.82
N THR A 34 7.73 21.30 7.01
CA THR A 34 6.30 21.48 7.36
C THR A 34 5.71 22.74 6.72
N LEU A 35 4.53 22.60 6.11
CA LEU A 35 3.79 23.66 5.39
C LEU A 35 2.96 24.51 6.38
N GLY A 36 3.57 24.98 7.46
CA GLY A 36 2.85 25.70 8.52
C GLY A 36 1.71 24.88 9.14
N GLY A 37 0.85 25.52 9.92
CA GLY A 37 -0.25 24.89 10.65
C GLY A 37 -0.15 25.15 12.15
N ASN A 38 -1.29 25.11 12.83
CA ASN A 38 -1.32 25.23 14.29
C ASN A 38 -0.74 23.97 14.95
N GLN A 39 -0.28 24.09 16.20
CA GLN A 39 0.30 22.95 16.93
C GLN A 39 -0.70 21.78 17.05
N GLU A 40 -1.99 22.10 17.16
CA GLU A 40 -3.09 21.14 17.24
C GLU A 40 -3.30 20.40 15.91
N GLU A 41 -3.22 21.09 14.78
CA GLU A 41 -3.39 20.50 13.44
C GLU A 41 -2.26 19.53 13.13
N ILE A 42 -1.02 19.93 13.41
CA ILE A 42 0.16 19.07 13.24
C ILE A 42 0.03 17.80 14.10
N ALA A 43 -0.44 17.93 15.35
CA ALA A 43 -0.63 16.78 16.23
C ALA A 43 -1.69 15.79 15.71
N VAL A 44 -2.76 16.30 15.09
CA VAL A 44 -3.79 15.46 14.44
C VAL A 44 -3.20 14.73 13.24
N ASP A 45 -2.43 15.42 12.39
CA ASP A 45 -1.79 14.81 11.23
C ASP A 45 -0.76 13.75 11.62
N GLU A 46 0.04 14.01 12.66
CA GLU A 46 0.96 13.03 13.21
C GLU A 46 0.24 11.77 13.68
N ALA A 47 -0.87 11.94 14.40
CA ALA A 47 -1.68 10.83 14.89
C ALA A 47 -2.27 10.02 13.74
N ASN A 48 -2.73 10.68 12.67
CA ASN A 48 -3.25 10.03 11.47
C ASN A 48 -2.15 9.21 10.77
N VAL A 49 -0.97 9.78 10.55
CA VAL A 49 0.16 9.07 9.91
C VAL A 49 0.64 7.90 10.78
N LYS A 50 0.71 8.06 12.11
CA LYS A 50 1.05 6.97 13.05
C LYS A 50 0.02 5.84 12.98
N LYS A 51 -1.27 6.16 12.92
CA LYS A 51 -2.36 5.18 12.82
C LYS A 51 -2.27 4.36 11.53
N VAL A 52 -2.04 5.01 10.38
CA VAL A 52 -1.86 4.33 9.09
C VAL A 52 -0.60 3.47 9.09
N THR A 53 0.50 3.99 9.62
CA THR A 53 1.75 3.23 9.70
C THR A 53 1.59 1.97 10.53
N SER A 54 0.88 2.06 11.66
CA SER A 54 0.55 0.91 12.50
C SER A 54 -0.32 -0.10 11.73
N TYR A 55 -1.35 0.37 11.02
CA TYR A 55 -2.18 -0.50 10.18
C TYR A 55 -1.38 -1.22 9.08
N LEU A 56 -0.44 -0.51 8.41
CA LEU A 56 0.44 -1.13 7.41
C LEU A 56 1.28 -2.26 8.04
N VAL A 57 1.83 -2.02 9.22
CA VAL A 57 2.75 -2.95 9.89
C VAL A 57 2.05 -4.12 10.56
N ASP A 58 0.89 -3.87 11.18
CA ASP A 58 0.20 -4.82 12.03
C ASP A 58 -0.90 -5.61 11.28
N VAL A 59 -1.38 -5.09 10.15
CA VAL A 59 -2.47 -5.70 9.39
C VAL A 59 -2.06 -6.04 7.96
N VAL A 60 -1.62 -5.04 7.18
CA VAL A 60 -1.35 -5.23 5.74
C VAL A 60 -0.16 -6.16 5.52
N LEU A 61 0.93 -5.93 6.26
CA LEU A 61 2.16 -6.70 6.09
C LEU A 61 2.01 -8.17 6.52
N PRO A 62 1.41 -8.51 7.68
CA PRO A 62 1.14 -9.91 8.03
C PRO A 62 0.22 -10.60 7.03
N LYS A 63 -0.81 -9.91 6.53
CA LYS A 63 -1.70 -10.46 5.50
C LYS A 63 -0.93 -10.76 4.21
N PHE A 64 -0.09 -9.83 3.75
CA PHE A 64 0.75 -10.08 2.58
C PHE A 64 1.71 -11.27 2.77
N ILE A 65 2.27 -11.43 3.97
CA ILE A 65 3.10 -12.60 4.32
C ILE A 65 2.28 -13.90 4.27
N GLU A 66 1.04 -13.87 4.76
CA GLU A 66 0.11 -14.99 4.69
C GLU A 66 -0.20 -15.37 3.24
N ASP A 67 -0.49 -14.39 2.38
CA ASP A 67 -0.78 -14.60 0.94
C ASP A 67 0.41 -15.22 0.19
N LEU A 68 1.65 -14.91 0.60
CA LEU A 68 2.86 -15.55 0.09
C LEU A 68 3.02 -16.98 0.65
N CYS A 69 2.66 -17.22 1.91
CA CYS A 69 2.74 -18.54 2.53
C CYS A 69 1.68 -19.51 2.01
N SER A 70 0.49 -19.01 1.68
CA SER A 70 -0.60 -19.77 1.06
C SER A 70 -0.37 -20.03 -0.44
N LEU A 71 0.68 -19.44 -1.02
CA LEU A 71 1.00 -19.49 -2.46
C LEU A 71 -0.09 -18.88 -3.35
N GLU A 72 -0.96 -18.03 -2.80
CA GLU A 72 -1.86 -17.19 -3.60
C GLU A 72 -1.06 -16.19 -4.43
N ILE A 73 0.06 -15.74 -3.87
CA ILE A 73 1.06 -14.92 -4.53
C ILE A 73 2.37 -15.70 -4.52
N SER A 74 2.96 -15.94 -5.69
CA SER A 74 4.22 -16.66 -5.82
C SER A 74 5.15 -15.93 -6.78
N PRO A 75 5.95 -14.96 -6.30
CA PRO A 75 6.91 -14.27 -7.14
C PRO A 75 8.02 -15.24 -7.57
N MET A 76 8.41 -15.16 -8.84
CA MET A 76 9.43 -16.04 -9.44
C MET A 76 10.82 -15.38 -9.46
N ASP A 77 10.86 -14.05 -9.40
CA ASP A 77 12.07 -13.25 -9.47
C ASP A 77 11.91 -11.93 -8.69
N GLY A 78 12.98 -11.14 -8.62
CA GLY A 78 12.99 -9.88 -7.86
C GLY A 78 12.03 -8.83 -8.41
N GLN A 79 11.80 -8.86 -9.73
CA GLN A 79 10.84 -7.98 -10.40
C GLN A 79 9.41 -8.30 -9.97
N THR A 80 8.99 -9.56 -10.12
CA THR A 80 7.65 -10.02 -9.72
C THR A 80 7.43 -9.88 -8.22
N LEU A 81 8.47 -10.05 -7.39
CA LEU A 81 8.41 -9.74 -5.95
C LEU A 81 8.13 -8.26 -5.72
N THR A 82 8.84 -7.36 -6.39
CA THR A 82 8.64 -5.92 -6.27
C THR A 82 7.25 -5.49 -6.73
N GLU A 83 6.77 -6.04 -7.84
CA GLU A 83 5.42 -5.79 -8.36
C GLU A 83 4.34 -6.29 -7.41
N ALA A 84 4.51 -7.48 -6.82
CA ALA A 84 3.59 -8.02 -5.82
C ALA A 84 3.49 -7.13 -4.58
N LEU A 85 4.63 -6.63 -4.07
CA LEU A 85 4.63 -5.67 -2.96
C LEU A 85 3.85 -4.40 -3.30
N HIS A 86 4.13 -3.81 -4.47
CA HIS A 86 3.44 -2.59 -4.90
C HIS A 86 1.94 -2.79 -5.11
N ALA A 87 1.52 -3.93 -5.68
CA ALA A 87 0.11 -4.27 -5.86
C ALA A 87 -0.66 -4.37 -4.54
N HIS A 88 0.03 -4.74 -3.45
CA HIS A 88 -0.53 -4.84 -2.10
C HIS A 88 -0.34 -3.55 -1.27
N GLY A 89 0.17 -2.47 -1.88
CA GLY A 89 0.44 -1.21 -1.18
C GLY A 89 1.58 -1.31 -0.16
N VAL A 90 2.41 -2.34 -0.24
CA VAL A 90 3.56 -2.55 0.64
C VAL A 90 4.79 -1.89 0.02
N ASN A 91 5.42 -0.99 0.76
CA ASN A 91 6.67 -0.38 0.31
C ASN A 91 7.79 -1.44 0.27
N VAL A 92 8.62 -1.39 -0.78
CA VAL A 92 9.78 -2.29 -0.98
C VAL A 92 10.76 -2.29 0.21
N ARG A 93 10.81 -1.21 1.00
CA ARG A 93 11.59 -1.15 2.25
C ARG A 93 11.25 -2.31 3.20
N TYR A 94 10.03 -2.84 3.14
CA TYR A 94 9.58 -3.92 4.00
C TYR A 94 10.00 -5.32 3.53
N ILE A 95 10.73 -5.49 2.41
CA ILE A 95 11.21 -6.81 1.96
C ILE A 95 11.96 -7.56 3.07
N GLY A 96 12.77 -6.88 3.88
CA GLY A 96 13.47 -7.51 5.00
C GLY A 96 12.53 -8.08 6.07
N ARG A 97 11.37 -7.45 6.29
CA ARG A 97 10.33 -7.97 7.20
C ARG A 97 9.58 -9.14 6.57
N VAL A 98 9.31 -9.09 5.26
CA VAL A 98 8.70 -10.20 4.51
C VAL A 98 9.60 -11.43 4.53
N ALA A 99 10.90 -11.27 4.32
CA ALA A 99 11.88 -12.37 4.34
C ALA A 99 11.84 -13.16 5.66
N ASN A 100 11.67 -12.46 6.80
CA ASN A 100 11.55 -13.11 8.10
C ASN A 100 10.28 -13.96 8.25
N GLY A 101 9.21 -13.63 7.52
CA GLY A 101 7.94 -14.34 7.53
C GLY A 101 7.85 -15.48 6.51
N VAL A 102 8.62 -15.41 5.42
CA VAL A 102 8.46 -16.31 4.26
C VAL A 102 9.75 -17.07 3.96
N LYS A 103 9.97 -18.18 4.67
CA LYS A 103 11.22 -18.97 4.60
C LYS A 103 11.56 -19.46 3.19
N HIS A 104 10.56 -19.80 2.38
CA HIS A 104 10.78 -20.33 1.03
C HIS A 104 11.21 -19.27 0.01
N LEU A 105 11.04 -17.97 0.32
CA LEU A 105 11.50 -16.85 -0.50
C LEU A 105 12.74 -16.17 0.08
N TRP A 106 13.37 -16.74 1.10
CA TRP A 106 14.49 -16.11 1.80
C TRP A 106 15.61 -15.67 0.86
N ASP A 107 16.08 -16.59 0.00
CA ASP A 107 17.16 -16.30 -0.95
C ASP A 107 16.76 -15.23 -1.97
N LEU A 108 15.49 -15.25 -2.42
CA LEU A 108 14.97 -14.26 -3.34
C LEU A 108 14.93 -12.86 -2.70
N CYS A 109 14.38 -12.75 -1.49
CA CYS A 109 14.33 -11.49 -0.75
C CYS A 109 15.74 -10.97 -0.43
N LEU A 110 16.66 -11.85 -0.03
CA LEU A 110 18.03 -11.48 0.30
C LEU A 110 18.80 -10.98 -0.93
N ASN A 111 18.65 -11.65 -2.07
CA ASN A 111 19.25 -11.21 -3.33
C ASN A 111 18.72 -9.83 -3.73
N GLU A 112 17.41 -9.61 -3.62
CA GLU A 112 16.79 -8.33 -3.95
C GLU A 112 17.29 -7.19 -3.04
N ILE A 113 17.37 -7.44 -1.73
CA ILE A 113 17.96 -6.48 -0.77
C ILE A 113 19.41 -6.16 -1.13
N THR A 114 20.20 -7.19 -1.47
CA THR A 114 21.63 -7.06 -1.75
C THR A 114 21.87 -6.26 -3.03
N VAL A 115 21.19 -6.60 -4.13
CA VAL A 115 21.34 -5.91 -5.43
C VAL A 115 20.94 -4.44 -5.31
N ARG A 116 19.84 -4.15 -4.61
CA ARG A 116 19.41 -2.77 -4.35
C ARG A 116 20.42 -2.00 -3.51
N SER A 117 20.97 -2.63 -2.48
CA SER A 117 22.01 -2.02 -1.63
C SER A 117 23.30 -1.76 -2.41
N ALA A 118 23.73 -2.71 -3.24
CA ALA A 118 24.92 -2.58 -4.08
C ALA A 118 24.81 -1.38 -5.04
N LYS A 119 23.63 -1.13 -5.62
CA LYS A 119 23.38 0.05 -6.46
C LYS A 119 23.62 1.38 -5.73
N HIS A 120 23.39 1.43 -4.42
CA HIS A 120 23.63 2.65 -3.63
C HIS A 120 25.10 2.80 -3.21
N ILE A 121 25.82 1.69 -3.03
CA ILE A 121 27.22 1.68 -2.59
C ILE A 121 28.20 1.85 -3.76
N LEU A 122 27.95 1.15 -4.87
CA LEU A 122 28.86 1.07 -6.02
C LEU A 122 28.58 2.16 -7.08
N LYS A 123 27.78 3.16 -6.73
CA LYS A 123 27.35 4.21 -7.65
C LYS A 123 28.43 5.24 -7.89
#